data_AF-A0A6H5KD58-F1
#
_entry.id   AF-A0A6H5KD58-F1
#
_cell.length_a   1.000
_cell.length_b   1.000
_cell.length_c   1.000
_cell.angle_alpha   90.00
_cell.angle_beta   90.00
_cell.angle_gamma   90.00
#
_symmetry.space_group_name_H-M   'P 1'
#
loop_
_entity.id
_entity.type
_entity.pdbx_description
1 polymer ?
#
loop_
_entity_poly.entity_id
_entity_poly.type
_entity_poly.pdbx_seq_one_letter_code
_entity_poly.pdbx_strand_id
1 'polypeptide(L)'
;MRPRTSSQVRAFVDEIGIANQFPALDEGGLGASTLTLCKRSGCLLQLYKKHEQRMSKERSKDRRARKAAQTPRHATGMWTVPEPQTHLKRRWLDRYCTSPEAVEALLGAVSITGCILDVCGGPTDAVATRLGPTCEVLTNDVSSGRPADTNLDASLESFPDDFFAASSGKRPDWVVTSPSYKSALTFVKAAMSLATRGVTVPAPTGVVGFKRIPHLCASFCGEPNTHV
;
A
#
# COMPACT_ATOMS: atom_id res chain seq x y z
N MET A 1 8.49 -3.29 -29.48
CA MET A 1 7.33 -3.43 -28.56
C MET A 1 6.65 -2.07 -28.43
N ARG A 2 5.36 -1.94 -28.78
CA ARG A 2 4.63 -0.65 -28.81
C ARG A 2 4.39 -0.12 -27.36
N PRO A 3 4.48 1.21 -27.11
CA PRO A 3 4.11 1.78 -25.82
C PRO A 3 2.63 1.47 -25.52
N ARG A 4 2.33 1.11 -24.26
CA ARG A 4 0.94 0.97 -23.81
C ARG A 4 0.33 2.36 -23.65
N THR A 5 -0.89 2.51 -24.14
CA THR A 5 -1.66 3.76 -24.19
C THR A 5 -2.21 4.13 -22.81
N SER A 6 -2.46 5.42 -22.59
CA SER A 6 -3.09 5.99 -21.38
C SER A 6 -4.34 5.24 -20.91
N SER A 7 -5.07 4.63 -21.85
CA SER A 7 -6.28 3.82 -21.59
C SER A 7 -6.09 2.63 -20.63
N GLN A 8 -4.90 2.02 -20.54
CA GLN A 8 -4.68 0.86 -19.66
C GLN A 8 -4.38 1.24 -18.20
N VAL A 9 -4.04 2.50 -17.95
CA VAL A 9 -3.86 3.07 -16.61
C VAL A 9 -5.22 3.50 -16.10
N ARG A 10 -6.03 4.16 -16.94
CA ARG A 10 -7.40 4.55 -16.63
C ARG A 10 -8.25 3.35 -16.20
N ALA A 11 -8.23 2.25 -16.95
CA ALA A 11 -8.98 1.05 -16.60
C ALA A 11 -8.65 0.47 -15.21
N PHE A 12 -7.39 0.62 -14.75
CA PHE A 12 -6.97 0.16 -13.41
C PHE A 12 -7.43 1.11 -12.30
N VAL A 13 -7.35 2.42 -12.56
CA VAL A 13 -7.79 3.47 -11.65
C VAL A 13 -9.32 3.45 -11.49
N ASP A 14 -10.05 3.19 -12.59
CA ASP A 14 -11.50 2.99 -12.62
C ASP A 14 -11.91 1.71 -11.86
N GLU A 15 -11.19 0.60 -12.06
CA GLU A 15 -11.48 -0.69 -11.42
C GLU A 15 -11.30 -0.64 -9.88
N ILE A 16 -10.38 0.19 -9.38
CA ILE A 16 -10.16 0.38 -7.94
C ILE A 16 -11.10 1.46 -7.35
N GLY A 17 -11.86 2.17 -8.19
CA GLY A 17 -12.80 3.21 -7.74
C GLY A 17 -12.12 4.49 -7.24
N ILE A 18 -10.84 4.70 -7.58
CA ILE A 18 -10.07 5.88 -7.16
C ILE A 18 -9.94 6.94 -8.27
N ALA A 19 -10.57 6.75 -9.42
CA ALA A 19 -10.56 7.71 -10.53
C ALA A 19 -10.98 9.11 -10.09
N ASN A 20 -12.03 9.21 -9.28
CA ASN A 20 -12.56 10.48 -8.79
C ASN A 20 -11.69 11.12 -7.67
N GLN A 21 -10.71 10.39 -7.13
CA GLN A 21 -9.83 10.89 -6.07
C GLN A 21 -8.55 11.54 -6.61
N PHE A 22 -8.23 11.31 -7.89
CA PHE A 22 -7.06 11.86 -8.58
C PHE A 22 -7.46 12.49 -9.92
N PRO A 23 -8.20 13.62 -9.91
CA PRO A 23 -8.71 14.25 -11.14
C PRO A 23 -7.62 14.67 -12.13
N ALA A 24 -6.37 14.82 -11.68
CA ALA A 24 -5.19 15.03 -12.52
C ALA A 24 -4.91 13.90 -13.54
N LEU A 25 -5.62 12.77 -13.45
CA LEU A 25 -5.56 11.68 -14.44
C LEU A 25 -6.54 11.84 -15.61
N ASP A 26 -7.52 12.76 -15.49
CA ASP A 26 -8.69 12.80 -16.37
C ASP A 26 -8.61 13.88 -17.47
N GLU A 27 -7.76 14.89 -17.29
CA GLU A 27 -7.66 15.98 -18.27
C GLU A 27 -6.41 15.86 -19.13
N GLY A 28 -6.61 15.94 -20.46
CA GLY A 28 -5.55 15.99 -21.48
C GLY A 28 -4.69 17.26 -21.45
N GLY A 29 -4.54 17.88 -20.29
CA GLY A 29 -3.66 19.01 -20.04
C GLY A 29 -2.24 18.53 -19.77
N LEU A 30 -1.27 19.23 -20.33
CA LEU A 30 0.18 19.06 -20.15
C LEU A 30 0.66 19.41 -18.72
N GLY A 31 -0.05 18.96 -17.68
CA GLY A 31 0.43 18.88 -16.30
C GLY A 31 0.91 17.45 -16.07
N ALA A 32 2.21 17.22 -16.18
CA ALA A 32 2.80 15.89 -16.19
C ALA A 32 2.72 15.23 -14.79
N SER A 33 1.55 14.70 -14.43
CA SER A 33 1.43 13.60 -13.47
C SER A 33 2.14 12.39 -14.08
N THR A 34 3.46 12.39 -13.96
CA THR A 34 4.32 11.36 -14.51
C THR A 34 4.20 10.16 -13.58
N LEU A 35 3.14 9.39 -13.77
CA LEU A 35 3.05 8.02 -13.31
C LEU A 35 4.15 7.27 -14.06
N THR A 36 5.37 7.33 -13.51
CA THR A 36 6.54 6.65 -14.06
C THR A 36 6.38 5.18 -13.75
N LEU A 37 5.47 4.54 -14.50
CA LEU A 37 5.24 3.11 -14.45
C LEU A 37 6.53 2.44 -14.88
N CYS A 38 7.25 1.91 -13.90
CA CYS A 38 8.45 1.14 -14.15
C CYS A 38 8.11 0.02 -15.15
N LYS A 39 8.63 0.12 -16.38
CA LYS A 39 8.36 -0.83 -17.48
C LYS A 39 9.03 -2.20 -17.26
N ARG A 40 9.75 -2.39 -16.15
CA ARG A 40 10.43 -3.64 -15.83
C ARG A 40 9.41 -4.68 -15.39
N SER A 41 9.59 -5.92 -15.82
CA SER A 41 8.75 -7.08 -15.48
C SER A 41 8.69 -7.40 -13.98
N GLY A 42 9.53 -6.75 -13.16
CA GLY A 42 9.52 -6.80 -11.69
C GLY A 42 8.92 -5.55 -11.01
N CYS A 43 8.28 -4.64 -11.75
CA CYS A 43 7.60 -3.51 -11.14
C CYS A 43 6.45 -4.00 -10.25
N LEU A 44 6.31 -3.42 -9.06
CA LEU A 44 5.25 -3.73 -8.08
C LEU A 44 3.85 -3.73 -8.71
N LEU A 45 3.55 -2.83 -9.66
CA LEU A 45 2.27 -2.83 -10.37
C LEU A 45 2.12 -4.00 -11.35
N GLN A 46 3.18 -4.41 -12.03
CA GLN A 46 3.16 -5.60 -12.89
C GLN A 46 3.02 -6.88 -12.06
N LEU A 47 3.72 -6.95 -10.93
CA LEU A 47 3.59 -8.03 -9.96
C LEU A 47 2.18 -8.07 -9.36
N TYR A 48 1.59 -6.91 -9.07
CA TYR A 48 0.22 -6.76 -8.62
C TYR A 48 -0.77 -7.31 -9.66
N LYS A 49 -0.69 -6.84 -10.91
CA LYS A 49 -1.55 -7.33 -12.00
C LYS A 49 -1.41 -8.84 -12.19
N LYS A 50 -0.20 -9.37 -12.08
CA LYS A 50 0.06 -10.82 -12.16
C LYS A 50 -0.53 -11.57 -10.96
N HIS A 51 -0.49 -10.99 -9.77
CA HIS A 51 -1.09 -11.55 -8.57
C HIS A 51 -2.62 -11.58 -8.67
N GLU A 52 -3.27 -10.49 -9.08
CA GLU A 52 -4.72 -10.48 -9.30
C GLU A 52 -5.16 -11.48 -10.36
N GLN A 53 -4.43 -11.59 -11.47
CA GLN A 53 -4.70 -12.61 -12.49
C GLN A 53 -4.58 -14.03 -11.94
N ARG A 54 -3.67 -14.28 -10.99
CA ARG A 54 -3.56 -15.58 -10.32
C ARG A 54 -4.73 -15.82 -9.36
N MET A 55 -5.06 -14.84 -8.52
CA MET A 55 -6.18 -14.91 -7.58
C MET A 55 -7.53 -15.10 -8.30
N SER A 56 -7.75 -14.41 -9.41
CA SER A 56 -8.94 -14.58 -10.25
C SER A 56 -9.02 -15.98 -10.86
N LYS A 57 -7.88 -16.52 -11.32
CA LYS A 57 -7.79 -17.91 -11.80
C LYS A 57 -8.04 -18.92 -10.70
N GLU A 58 -7.53 -18.71 -9.49
CA GLU A 58 -7.77 -19.58 -8.33
C GLU A 58 -9.24 -19.54 -7.89
N ARG A 59 -9.84 -18.35 -7.74
CA ARG A 59 -11.28 -18.20 -7.46
C ARG A 59 -12.14 -18.91 -8.51
N SER A 60 -11.74 -18.84 -9.78
CA SER A 60 -12.43 -19.54 -10.87
C SER A 60 -12.30 -21.06 -10.76
N LYS A 61 -11.13 -21.58 -10.36
CA LYS A 61 -10.90 -23.01 -10.10
C LYS A 61 -11.70 -23.49 -8.89
N ASP A 62 -11.69 -22.75 -7.78
CA ASP A 62 -12.47 -23.05 -6.58
C ASP A 62 -13.97 -23.08 -6.85
N ARG A 63 -14.48 -22.12 -7.64
CA ARG A 63 -15.89 -22.13 -8.06
C ARG A 63 -16.25 -23.36 -8.87
N ARG A 64 -15.35 -23.83 -9.76
CA ARG A 64 -15.53 -25.09 -10.51
C ARG A 64 -15.46 -26.31 -9.60
N ALA A 65 -14.52 -26.35 -8.65
CA ALA A 65 -14.39 -27.44 -7.68
C ALA A 65 -15.62 -27.54 -6.77
N ARG A 66 -16.12 -26.41 -6.24
CA ARG A 66 -17.37 -26.36 -5.46
C ARG A 66 -18.58 -26.80 -6.28
N LYS A 67 -18.67 -26.38 -7.54
CA LYS A 67 -19.76 -26.80 -8.45
C LYS A 67 -19.70 -28.30 -8.76
N ALA A 68 -18.50 -28.89 -8.86
CA ALA A 68 -18.32 -30.33 -9.03
C ALA A 68 -18.64 -31.11 -7.74
N ALA A 69 -18.32 -30.56 -6.57
CA ALA A 69 -18.60 -31.16 -5.27
C ALA A 69 -20.06 -31.01 -4.80
N GLN A 70 -20.86 -30.11 -5.40
CA GLN A 70 -22.30 -29.97 -5.18
C GLN A 70 -23.11 -31.07 -5.90
N THR A 71 -22.67 -32.32 -5.78
CA THR A 71 -23.58 -33.47 -5.86
C THR A 71 -24.38 -33.51 -4.57
N PRO A 72 -25.71 -33.73 -4.60
CA PRO A 72 -26.55 -33.55 -3.43
C PRO A 72 -26.22 -34.62 -2.38
N ARG A 73 -25.50 -34.22 -1.33
CA ARG A 73 -25.42 -34.95 -0.07
C ARG A 73 -26.09 -34.09 0.99
N HIS A 74 -27.33 -34.46 1.30
CA HIS A 74 -27.98 -34.06 2.54
C HIS A 74 -27.10 -34.55 3.70
N ALA A 75 -26.47 -33.62 4.42
CA ALA A 75 -25.92 -33.89 5.73
C ALA A 75 -25.99 -32.62 6.58
N THR A 76 -26.89 -32.70 7.54
CA THR A 76 -27.07 -31.86 8.72
C THR A 76 -25.76 -31.79 9.50
N GLY A 77 -25.20 -30.59 9.66
CA GLY A 77 -24.03 -30.35 10.49
C GLY A 77 -24.02 -28.91 10.98
N MET A 78 -24.30 -28.73 12.28
CA MET A 78 -24.23 -27.46 13.01
C MET A 78 -22.87 -26.81 12.80
N TRP A 79 -22.88 -25.55 12.35
CA TRP A 79 -21.70 -24.68 12.36
C TRP A 79 -21.57 -24.06 13.75
N THR A 80 -20.52 -24.45 14.47
CA THR A 80 -20.07 -23.73 15.66
C THR A 80 -19.45 -22.40 15.24
N VAL A 81 -19.84 -21.34 15.95
CA VAL A 81 -19.34 -19.98 15.75
C VAL A 81 -17.84 -19.96 16.09
N PRO A 82 -16.96 -19.43 15.21
CA PRO A 82 -15.54 -19.33 15.53
C PRO A 82 -15.33 -18.36 16.70
N GLU A 83 -14.57 -18.81 17.68
CA GLU A 83 -14.11 -18.01 18.81
C GLU A 83 -13.35 -16.76 18.31
N PRO A 84 -13.58 -15.57 18.90
CA PRO A 84 -12.91 -14.35 18.48
C PRO A 84 -11.40 -14.48 18.65
N GLN A 85 -10.65 -14.31 17.55
CA GLN A 85 -9.19 -14.35 17.57
C GLN A 85 -8.65 -13.22 18.45
N THR A 86 -8.24 -13.57 19.67
CA THR A 86 -7.50 -12.69 20.55
C THR A 86 -6.14 -12.41 19.93
N HIS A 87 -5.97 -11.17 19.45
CA HIS A 87 -4.73 -10.48 19.09
C HIS A 87 -3.54 -11.38 18.73
N LEU A 88 -3.34 -11.60 17.43
CA LEU A 88 -2.09 -12.12 16.89
C LEU A 88 -0.91 -11.35 17.48
N LYS A 89 -0.22 -11.93 18.47
CA LYS A 89 1.10 -11.46 18.94
C LYS A 89 2.02 -11.49 17.73
N ARG A 90 2.17 -10.35 17.07
CA ARG A 90 3.14 -10.16 16.00
C ARG A 90 4.50 -10.55 16.57
N ARG A 91 5.25 -11.40 15.86
CA ARG A 91 6.60 -11.76 16.33
C ARG A 91 7.41 -10.48 16.41
N TRP A 92 8.17 -10.30 17.48
CA TRP A 92 9.02 -9.12 17.69
C TRP A 92 9.90 -8.75 16.48
N LEU A 93 10.19 -9.72 15.60
CA LEU A 93 11.02 -9.58 14.41
C LEU A 93 10.24 -9.26 13.12
N ASP A 94 8.90 -9.25 13.11
CA ASP A 94 8.10 -8.86 11.94
C ASP A 94 7.99 -7.32 11.83
N ARG A 95 9.10 -6.61 12.03
CA ARG A 95 9.20 -5.19 11.70
C ARG A 95 9.47 -5.06 10.22
N TYR A 96 8.67 -4.25 9.56
CA TYR A 96 8.88 -3.90 8.17
C TYR A 96 9.22 -2.41 8.06
N CYS A 97 10.31 -2.02 8.72
CA CYS A 97 10.81 -0.66 8.66
C CYS A 97 11.39 -0.40 7.27
N THR A 98 11.16 0.81 6.77
CA THR A 98 11.85 1.30 5.58
C THR A 98 13.34 1.44 5.90
N SER A 99 14.21 0.84 5.09
CA SER A 99 15.66 0.95 5.31
C SER A 99 16.16 2.37 5.00
N PRO A 100 17.25 2.84 5.63
CA PRO A 100 17.85 4.14 5.31
C PRO A 100 18.12 4.32 3.82
N GLU A 101 18.67 3.30 3.14
CA GLU A 101 18.99 3.36 1.71
C GLU A 101 17.73 3.54 0.85
N ALA A 102 16.61 2.96 1.27
CA ALA A 102 15.35 3.13 0.57
C ALA A 102 14.77 4.54 0.77
N VAL A 103 14.98 5.15 1.95
CA VAL A 103 14.63 6.56 2.19
C VAL A 103 15.51 7.50 1.36
N GLU A 104 16.82 7.26 1.29
CA GLU A 104 17.73 8.07 0.46
C GLU A 104 17.37 7.95 -1.03
N ALA A 105 17.07 6.73 -1.51
CA ALA A 105 16.61 6.52 -2.88
C ALA A 105 15.27 7.23 -3.16
N LEU A 106 14.38 7.28 -2.17
CA LEU A 106 13.12 8.00 -2.25
C LEU A 106 13.35 9.52 -2.34
N LEU A 107 14.19 10.07 -1.47
CA LEU A 107 14.53 11.50 -1.44
C LEU A 107 15.22 11.95 -2.75
N GLY A 108 16.01 11.08 -3.38
CA GLY A 108 16.59 11.34 -4.70
C GLY A 108 15.59 11.28 -5.85
N ALA A 109 14.41 10.67 -5.66
CA ALA A 109 13.41 10.47 -6.70
C ALA A 109 12.21 11.44 -6.58
N VAL A 110 11.85 11.85 -5.37
CA VAL A 110 10.65 12.64 -5.08
C VAL A 110 10.95 13.69 -4.02
N SER A 111 10.53 14.94 -4.29
CA SER A 111 10.59 16.02 -3.30
C SER A 111 9.44 15.89 -2.31
N ILE A 112 9.69 15.19 -1.20
CA ILE A 112 8.69 15.00 -0.14
C ILE A 112 8.69 16.21 0.80
N THR A 113 7.51 16.76 1.03
CA THR A 113 7.26 17.90 1.91
C THR A 113 5.89 17.76 2.57
N GLY A 114 5.68 18.44 3.70
CA GLY A 114 4.42 18.44 4.43
C GLY A 114 4.36 17.39 5.53
N CYS A 115 3.16 16.88 5.79
CA CYS A 115 2.89 15.85 6.79
C CYS A 115 3.04 14.45 6.18
N ILE A 116 3.83 13.58 6.81
CA ILE A 116 4.13 12.24 6.34
C ILE A 116 3.64 11.24 7.36
N LEU A 117 2.93 10.20 6.93
CA LEU A 117 2.64 9.03 7.74
C LEU A 117 3.59 7.88 7.37
N ASP A 118 4.42 7.43 8.33
CA ASP A 118 5.08 6.12 8.26
C ASP A 118 4.19 5.06 8.91
N VAL A 119 3.51 4.27 8.08
CA VAL A 119 2.45 3.32 8.51
C VAL A 119 3.00 2.15 9.33
N CYS A 120 4.30 1.87 9.21
CA CYS A 120 4.97 0.73 9.86
C CYS A 120 6.22 1.13 10.62
N GLY A 121 6.39 2.43 10.91
CA GLY A 121 7.58 2.98 11.51
C GLY A 121 7.34 3.55 12.91
N GLY A 122 8.43 3.68 13.65
CA GLY A 122 8.53 4.44 14.88
C GLY A 122 9.44 5.67 14.74
N PRO A 123 9.52 6.52 15.78
CA PRO A 123 10.25 7.79 15.75
C PRO A 123 11.77 7.62 15.60
N THR A 124 12.29 6.41 15.85
CA THR A 124 13.71 6.08 15.69
C THR A 124 14.04 5.41 14.36
N ASP A 125 13.04 5.16 13.50
CA ASP A 125 13.27 4.54 12.19
C ASP A 125 13.72 5.56 11.14
N ALA A 126 14.15 5.06 9.99
CA ALA A 126 14.79 5.87 8.95
C ALA A 126 13.88 6.98 8.40
N VAL A 127 12.59 6.73 8.23
CA VAL A 127 11.66 7.75 7.70
C VAL A 127 11.59 8.93 8.67
N ALA A 128 11.29 8.67 9.94
CA ALA A 128 11.19 9.70 10.98
C ALA A 128 12.51 10.45 11.17
N THR A 129 13.64 9.73 11.28
CA THR A 129 14.94 10.36 11.53
C THR A 129 15.49 11.17 10.35
N ARG A 130 15.18 10.78 9.10
CA ARG A 130 15.69 11.46 7.90
C ARG A 130 14.78 12.59 7.42
N LEU A 131 13.46 12.42 7.52
CA LEU A 131 12.49 13.42 7.05
C LEU A 131 12.04 14.37 8.17
N GLY A 132 12.16 13.98 9.45
CA GLY A 132 11.76 14.79 10.60
C GLY A 132 12.35 16.21 10.65
N PRO A 133 13.59 16.48 10.19
CA PRO A 133 14.11 17.84 10.13
C PRO A 133 13.39 18.77 9.14
N THR A 134 12.70 18.22 8.13
CA THR A 134 12.08 18.98 7.03
C THR A 134 10.57 18.79 6.92
N CYS A 135 10.03 17.78 7.58
CA CYS A 135 8.66 17.33 7.45
C CYS A 135 8.10 16.97 8.83
N GLU A 136 6.80 17.11 9.00
CA GLU A 136 6.11 16.58 10.15
C GLU A 136 5.88 15.08 9.91
N VAL A 137 6.52 14.22 10.70
CA VAL A 137 6.40 12.76 10.53
C VAL A 137 5.51 12.19 11.63
N LEU A 138 4.36 11.65 11.23
CA LEU A 138 3.49 10.81 12.03
C LEU A 138 3.92 9.35 11.87
N THR A 139 3.95 8.63 12.97
CA THR A 139 4.42 7.25 13.05
C THR A 139 3.30 6.33 13.52
N ASN A 140 3.18 5.16 12.88
CA ASN A 140 2.28 4.11 13.31
C ASN A 140 3.03 2.77 13.37
N ASP A 141 2.90 2.07 14.49
CA ASP A 141 3.36 0.69 14.61
C ASP A 141 2.33 -0.10 15.42
N VAL A 142 1.77 -1.17 14.83
CA VAL A 142 0.82 -2.07 15.51
C VAL A 142 1.39 -2.66 16.81
N SER A 143 2.72 -2.70 16.96
CA SER A 143 3.37 -3.11 18.20
C SER A 143 3.34 -2.00 19.24
N SER A 144 2.50 -2.16 20.26
CA SER A 144 2.46 -1.29 21.45
C SER A 144 3.75 -1.27 22.28
N GLY A 145 4.67 -2.20 22.04
CA GLY A 145 5.96 -2.27 22.74
C GLY A 145 6.98 -1.20 22.33
N ARG A 146 6.64 -0.30 21.39
CA ARG A 146 7.51 0.78 20.93
C ARG A 146 6.72 2.09 20.86
N PRO A 147 7.38 3.23 21.18
CA PRO A 147 6.75 4.52 21.01
C PRO A 147 6.47 4.73 19.52
N ALA A 148 5.22 5.04 19.19
CA ALA A 148 4.75 5.56 17.91
C ALA A 148 3.60 6.51 18.22
N ASP A 149 3.27 7.43 17.32
CA ASP A 149 2.16 8.37 17.55
C ASP A 149 0.82 7.62 17.64
N THR A 150 0.71 6.51 16.90
CA THR A 150 -0.43 5.60 16.95
C THR A 150 0.02 4.13 16.95
N ASN A 151 -0.79 3.25 17.52
CA ASN A 151 -0.56 1.80 17.53
C ASN A 151 -1.71 1.03 16.86
N LEU A 152 -2.13 1.48 15.67
CA LEU A 152 -3.24 0.91 14.93
C LEU A 152 -2.78 -0.19 13.96
N ASP A 153 -3.64 -1.18 13.72
CA ASP A 153 -3.37 -2.25 12.76
C ASP A 153 -3.73 -1.81 11.33
N ALA A 154 -2.72 -1.38 10.58
CA ALA A 154 -2.87 -0.96 9.18
C ALA A 154 -3.23 -2.08 8.20
N SER A 155 -3.36 -3.33 8.66
CA SER A 155 -3.92 -4.42 7.86
C SER A 155 -5.45 -4.50 7.91
N LEU A 156 -6.10 -3.72 8.77
CA LEU A 156 -7.56 -3.66 8.88
C LEU A 156 -8.15 -2.66 7.88
N GLU A 157 -9.35 -2.96 7.39
CA GLU A 157 -10.09 -2.06 6.48
C GLU A 157 -10.52 -0.76 7.18
N SER A 158 -10.72 -0.79 8.50
CA SER A 158 -11.08 0.39 9.31
C SER A 158 -9.90 1.34 9.56
N PHE A 159 -8.66 0.92 9.26
CA PHE A 159 -7.47 1.70 9.61
C PHE A 159 -7.51 3.15 9.13
N PRO A 160 -7.96 3.50 7.90
CA PRO A 160 -8.03 4.90 7.48
C PRO A 160 -8.92 5.75 8.39
N ASP A 161 -10.09 5.24 8.76
CA ASP A 161 -11.05 5.96 9.61
C ASP A 161 -10.54 6.05 11.06
N ASP A 162 -9.99 4.95 11.58
CA ASP A 162 -9.40 4.89 12.92
C ASP A 162 -8.21 5.84 13.05
N PHE A 163 -7.34 5.87 12.03
CA PHE A 163 -6.19 6.78 11.98
C PHE A 163 -6.66 8.23 11.89
N PHE A 164 -7.63 8.53 11.03
CA PHE A 164 -8.17 9.87 10.87
C PHE A 164 -8.80 10.40 12.17
N ALA A 165 -9.49 9.55 12.92
CA ALA A 165 -10.00 9.88 14.25
C ALA A 165 -8.87 10.14 15.25
N ALA A 166 -7.84 9.28 15.27
CA ALA A 166 -6.69 9.43 16.16
C ALA A 166 -5.83 10.67 15.85
N SER A 167 -5.75 11.08 14.58
CA SER A 167 -5.00 12.26 14.12
C SER A 167 -5.79 13.57 14.18
N SER A 168 -6.90 13.61 14.94
CA SER A 168 -7.79 14.79 15.03
C SER A 168 -8.30 15.28 13.67
N GLY A 169 -8.58 14.36 12.75
CA GLY A 169 -9.05 14.69 11.40
C GLY A 169 -7.97 15.23 10.47
N LYS A 170 -6.69 15.13 10.83
CA LYS A 170 -5.59 15.56 9.95
C LYS A 170 -5.23 14.44 8.98
N ARG A 171 -5.30 14.72 7.67
CA ARG A 171 -4.78 13.81 6.63
C ARG A 171 -3.30 14.07 6.37
N PRO A 172 -2.48 13.02 6.19
CA PRO A 172 -1.10 13.18 5.76
C PRO A 172 -1.03 13.61 4.29
N ASP A 173 -0.04 14.44 3.94
CA ASP A 173 0.30 14.74 2.55
C ASP A 173 0.85 13.49 1.86
N TRP A 174 1.72 12.76 2.57
CA TRP A 174 2.40 11.58 2.05
C TRP A 174 2.20 10.38 2.97
N VAL A 175 2.03 9.21 2.38
CA VAL A 175 2.09 7.95 3.12
C VAL A 175 3.28 7.14 2.64
N VAL A 176 4.18 6.80 3.57
CA VAL A 176 5.32 5.91 3.35
C VAL A 176 5.03 4.61 4.08
N THR A 177 5.10 3.49 3.37
CA THR A 177 4.85 2.18 3.99
C THR A 177 5.64 1.08 3.32
N SER A 178 6.25 0.21 4.11
CA SER A 178 6.93 -0.98 3.63
C SER A 178 6.20 -2.22 4.18
N PRO A 179 4.98 -2.54 3.72
CA PRO A 179 4.17 -3.58 4.34
C PRO A 179 4.71 -4.99 4.10
N SER A 180 4.22 -5.96 4.88
CA SER A 180 4.41 -7.38 4.54
C SER A 180 3.83 -7.69 3.16
N TYR A 181 4.48 -8.56 2.39
CA TYR A 181 3.99 -8.94 1.06
C TYR A 181 2.56 -9.50 1.09
N LYS A 182 2.17 -10.21 2.16
CA LYS A 182 0.83 -10.80 2.31
C LYS A 182 -0.26 -9.74 2.41
N SER A 183 0.04 -8.61 3.04
CA SER A 183 -0.92 -7.53 3.28
C SER A 183 -0.67 -6.29 2.42
N ALA A 184 0.31 -6.33 1.51
CA ALA A 184 0.76 -5.15 0.77
C ALA A 184 -0.37 -4.42 0.04
N LEU A 185 -1.32 -5.17 -0.53
CA LEU A 185 -2.48 -4.55 -1.19
C LEU A 185 -3.36 -3.76 -0.23
N THR A 186 -3.67 -4.31 0.94
CA THR A 186 -4.51 -3.64 1.94
C THR A 186 -3.85 -2.35 2.41
N PHE A 187 -2.54 -2.38 2.66
CA PHE A 187 -1.78 -1.20 3.03
C PHE A 187 -1.74 -0.15 1.92
N VAL A 188 -1.57 -0.57 0.66
CA VAL A 188 -1.58 0.37 -0.48
C VAL A 188 -2.96 1.05 -0.60
N LYS A 189 -4.05 0.30 -0.45
CA LYS A 189 -5.41 0.88 -0.49
C LYS A 189 -5.61 1.89 0.64
N ALA A 190 -5.25 1.52 1.86
CA ALA A 190 -5.33 2.41 3.01
C ALA A 190 -4.48 3.67 2.81
N ALA A 191 -3.23 3.51 2.35
CA ALA A 191 -2.33 4.62 2.07
C ALA A 191 -2.91 5.58 1.02
N MET A 192 -3.48 5.06 -0.06
CA MET A 192 -4.12 5.87 -1.11
C MET A 192 -5.36 6.62 -0.60
N SER A 193 -6.11 6.05 0.36
CA SER A 193 -7.26 6.72 0.96
C SER A 193 -6.90 7.83 1.96
N LEU A 194 -5.71 7.74 2.56
CA LEU A 194 -5.21 8.68 3.57
C LEU A 194 -4.42 9.84 2.96
N ALA A 195 -3.51 9.54 2.02
CA ALA A 195 -2.60 10.52 1.45
C ALA A 195 -3.33 11.55 0.57
N THR A 196 -2.99 12.82 0.72
CA THR A 196 -3.53 13.88 -0.16
C THR A 196 -2.64 14.20 -1.37
N ARG A 197 -1.33 13.92 -1.30
CA ARG A 197 -0.37 14.16 -2.39
C ARG A 197 0.21 12.88 -2.96
N GLY A 198 0.61 11.93 -2.12
CA GLY A 198 1.20 10.71 -2.67
C GLY A 198 1.50 9.57 -1.72
N VAL A 199 1.73 8.41 -2.32
CA VAL A 199 2.05 7.16 -1.61
C VAL A 199 3.37 6.63 -2.13
N THR A 200 4.25 6.26 -1.20
CA THR A 200 5.49 5.55 -1.51
C THR A 200 5.53 4.19 -0.83
N VAL A 201 5.80 3.16 -1.63
CA VAL A 201 6.05 1.80 -1.14
C VAL A 201 7.49 1.42 -1.44
N PRO A 202 8.38 1.41 -0.44
CA PRO A 202 9.73 0.90 -0.58
C PRO A 202 9.67 -0.62 -0.76
N ALA A 203 10.12 -1.12 -1.91
CA ALA A 203 10.30 -2.57 -2.07
C ALA A 203 11.59 -3.01 -1.37
N PRO A 204 11.59 -4.10 -0.58
CA PRO A 204 12.82 -4.62 0.00
C PRO A 204 13.78 -5.00 -1.12
N THR A 205 15.04 -4.57 -0.99
CA THR A 205 16.14 -4.97 -1.85
C THR A 205 16.51 -6.42 -1.53
N GLY A 206 15.83 -7.36 -2.18
CA GLY A 206 16.16 -8.78 -2.05
C GLY A 206 17.59 -9.04 -2.50
N VAL A 207 18.46 -9.42 -1.55
CA VAL A 207 19.61 -10.28 -1.82
C VAL A 207 19.04 -11.68 -2.04
N VAL A 208 18.61 -11.98 -3.27
CA VAL A 208 18.25 -13.34 -3.69
C VAL A 208 19.07 -13.66 -4.93
N GLY A 209 20.29 -14.17 -4.75
CA GLY A 209 21.06 -15.00 -5.70
C GLY A 209 21.18 -14.57 -7.19
N PHE A 210 20.71 -13.40 -7.57
CA PHE A 210 20.63 -12.89 -8.92
C PHE A 210 20.82 -11.38 -8.84
N LYS A 211 21.81 -10.87 -9.57
CA LYS A 211 22.11 -9.46 -9.92
C LYS A 211 21.25 -8.40 -9.19
N ARG A 212 21.91 -7.56 -8.38
CA ARG A 212 21.40 -6.29 -7.80
C ARG A 212 20.30 -5.69 -8.66
N ILE A 213 19.04 -5.81 -8.23
CA ILE A 213 17.94 -5.05 -8.82
C ILE A 213 17.96 -3.68 -8.14
N PRO A 214 18.24 -2.58 -8.86
CA PRO A 214 18.23 -1.26 -8.26
C PRO A 214 16.82 -0.93 -7.76
N HIS A 215 16.78 -0.34 -6.57
CA HIS A 215 15.63 0.12 -5.78
C HIS A 215 14.36 0.32 -6.60
N LEU A 216 13.30 -0.43 -6.26
CA LEU A 216 12.00 -0.28 -6.88
C LEU A 216 11.08 0.46 -5.92
N CYS A 217 11.18 1.78 -5.90
CA CYS A 217 10.16 2.64 -5.28
C CYS A 217 9.01 2.77 -6.26
N ALA A 218 7.80 2.41 -5.83
CA ALA A 218 6.59 2.85 -6.51
C ALA A 218 6.11 4.10 -5.77
N SER A 219 6.19 5.26 -6.43
CA SER A 219 5.61 6.50 -5.93
C SER A 219 4.43 6.87 -6.82
N PHE A 220 3.29 7.13 -6.18
CA PHE A 220 2.10 7.68 -6.82
C PHE A 220 2.00 9.14 -6.38
N CYS A 221 2.06 10.08 -7.32
CA CYS A 221 1.84 11.50 -7.05
C CYS A 221 0.52 11.90 -7.69
N GLY A 222 -0.39 12.44 -6.89
CA GLY A 222 -1.55 13.20 -7.36
C GLY A 222 -1.27 14.69 -7.21
N GLU A 223 -1.77 15.51 -8.14
CA GLU A 223 -1.85 16.94 -7.85
C GLU A 223 -2.91 17.17 -6.75
N PRO A 224 -2.65 18.08 -5.78
CA PRO A 224 -3.58 18.34 -4.70
C PRO A 224 -4.93 18.81 -5.26
N ASN A 225 -6.01 18.16 -4.82
CA ASN A 225 -7.38 18.59 -5.12
C ASN A 225 -7.61 19.97 -4.50
N THR A 226 -7.66 21.02 -5.33
CA THR A 226 -7.81 22.43 -4.88
C THR A 226 -9.27 22.85 -4.66
N HIS A 227 -10.21 21.91 -4.66
CA HIS A 227 -11.60 22.21 -4.32
C HIS A 227 -11.81 22.28 -2.81
N VAL A 228 -11.73 23.50 -2.28
CA VAL A 228 -12.38 23.95 -1.03
C VAL A 228 -13.53 24.85 -1.41
#